data_AF-A0A7X1Z7I9-F1
#
_entry.id   AF-A0A7X1Z7I9-F1
#
_cell.length_a   1.000
_cell.length_b   1.000
_cell.length_c   1.000
_cell.angle_alpha   90.00
_cell.angle_beta   90.00
_cell.angle_gamma   90.00
#
_symmetry.space_group_name_H-M   'P 1'
#
loop_
_entity.id
_entity.type
_entity.pdbx_description
1 polymer ?
#
loop_
_entity_poly.entity_id
_entity_poly.type
_entity_poly.pdbx_seq_one_letter_code
_entity_poly.pdbx_strand_id
1 'polypeptide(L)' 'MANANEKQIAFYMTKRSAKELDEIQKIFAENEGRVTKAYVLNQAIYHYYDYVKEFYGITDTQEDK' A
#
# COMPACT_ATOMS: atom_id res chain seq x y z
N MET A 1 -17.19 10.63 1.14
CA MET A 1 -17.93 9.40 1.48
C MET A 1 -17.03 8.25 1.04
N ALA A 2 -16.73 7.30 1.92
CA ALA A 2 -15.89 6.15 1.55
C ALA A 2 -16.59 5.38 0.41
N ASN A 3 -15.83 5.02 -0.62
CA ASN A 3 -16.34 4.23 -1.73
C ASN A 3 -16.76 2.85 -1.23
N ALA A 4 -17.73 2.19 -1.88
CA ALA A 4 -18.17 0.85 -1.49
C ALA A 4 -17.04 -0.21 -1.48
N ASN A 5 -15.92 0.09 -2.14
CA ASN A 5 -14.73 -0.75 -2.25
C ASN A 5 -13.62 -0.40 -1.25
N GLU A 6 -13.80 0.61 -0.40
CA GLU A 6 -12.78 1.06 0.55
C GLU A 6 -13.07 0.53 1.95
N LYS A 7 -12.12 -0.20 2.55
CA LYS A 7 -12.18 -0.61 3.94
C LYS A 7 -11.26 0.28 4.79
N GLN A 8 -11.81 0.88 5.84
CA GLN A 8 -11.01 1.61 6.83
C GLN A 8 -10.35 0.61 7.78
N ILE A 9 -9.03 0.70 7.93
CA ILE A 9 -8.24 -0.16 8.81
C ILE A 9 -7.40 0.72 9.74
N ALA A 10 -7.36 0.39 11.03
CA ALA A 10 -6.40 0.94 11.97
C ALA A 10 -5.30 -0.10 12.21
N PHE A 11 -4.03 0.32 12.13
CA PHE A 11 -2.88 -0.55 12.40
C PHE A 11 -1.86 0.18 13.27
N TYR A 12 -1.06 -0.60 13.98
CA TYR A 12 0.10 -0.12 14.72
C TYR A 12 1.35 -0.24 13.85
N MET A 13 2.23 0.75 13.95
CA MET A 13 3.51 0.77 13.24
C MET A 13 4.62 1.27 14.15
N THR A 14 5.84 0.85 13.86
CA THR A 14 7.02 1.32 14.58
C THR A 14 7.23 2.82 14.31
N LYS A 15 7.90 3.51 15.23
CA LYS A 15 8.29 4.92 15.03
C LYS A 15 9.10 5.12 13.75
N ARG A 16 9.95 4.14 13.41
CA ARG A 16 10.75 4.15 12.18
C ARG A 16 9.86 4.09 10.94
N SER A 17 8.96 3.11 10.87
CA SER A 17 8.07 2.93 9.71
C SER A 17 7.13 4.12 9.52
N ALA A 18 6.65 4.73 10.61
CA ALA A 18 5.83 5.94 10.54
C ALA A 18 6.61 7.13 9.93
N LYS A 19 7.87 7.30 10.31
CA LYS A 19 8.75 8.33 9.76
C LYS A 19 9.07 8.08 8.28
N GLU A 20 9.40 6.84 7.93
CA GLU A 20 9.68 6.46 6.54
C GLU A 20 8.44 6.67 5.65
N LEU A 21 7.24 6.38 6.15
CA LEU A 21 5.98 6.66 5.45
C LEU A 21 5.78 8.16 5.19
N ASP A 22 6.11 9.02 6.16
CA ASP A 22 6.06 10.48 5.98
C ASP A 22 7.05 10.96 4.90
N GLU A 23 8.26 10.40 4.88
CA GLU A 23 9.29 10.75 3.90
C GLU A 23 8.91 10.31 2.49
N ILE A 24 8.39 9.08 2.33
CA ILE A 24 7.90 8.59 1.05
C ILE A 24 6.74 9.46 0.55
N GLN A 25 5.78 9.81 1.41
CA GLN A 25 4.67 10.67 1.02
C GLN A 25 5.14 12.03 0.50
N LYS A 26 6.19 12.62 1.11
CA LYS A 26 6.80 13.87 0.63
C LYS A 26 7.42 13.72 -0.75
N ILE A 27 8.17 12.64 -0.99
CA ILE A 27 8.79 12.36 -2.29
C ILE A 27 7.72 12.28 -3.39
N PHE A 28 6.64 11.54 -3.16
CA PHE A 28 5.53 11.48 -4.12
C PHE A 28 4.86 12.84 -4.31
N ALA A 29 4.62 13.58 -3.23
CA ALA A 29 4.02 14.92 -3.29
C ALA A 29 4.82 15.90 -4.16
N GLU A 30 6.15 15.79 -4.14
CA GLU A 30 7.07 16.63 -4.91
C GLU A 30 7.17 16.23 -6.39
N ASN A 31 7.08 14.94 -6.72
CA ASN A 31 7.35 14.42 -8.06
C ASN A 31 6.10 14.12 -8.89
N GLU A 32 5.04 13.61 -8.25
CA GLU A 32 3.85 13.05 -8.92
C GLU A 32 2.56 13.75 -8.49
N GLY A 33 2.65 14.66 -7.51
CA GLY A 33 1.53 15.37 -6.92
C GLY A 33 1.04 14.75 -5.62
N ARG A 34 0.04 15.39 -5.01
CA ARG A 34 -0.36 15.09 -3.62
C ARG A 34 -1.02 13.71 -3.50
N VAL A 35 -0.31 12.77 -2.85
CA VAL A 35 -0.84 11.45 -2.47
C VAL A 35 -1.12 11.35 -0.96
N THR A 36 -1.95 10.39 -0.57
CA THR A 36 -2.24 10.09 0.85
C THR A 36 -1.31 9.00 1.38
N LYS A 37 -1.14 8.92 2.70
CA LYS A 37 -0.45 7.78 3.34
C LYS A 37 -1.09 6.43 3.00
N ALA A 38 -2.42 6.40 2.90
CA ALA A 38 -3.17 5.21 2.51
C ALA A 38 -2.79 4.73 1.11
N TYR A 39 -2.60 5.65 0.16
CA TYR A 39 -2.11 5.31 -1.17
C TYR A 39 -0.73 4.64 -1.11
N VAL A 40 0.22 5.24 -0.40
CA VAL A 40 1.58 4.68 -0.26
C VAL A 40 1.55 3.28 0.37
N LEU A 41 0.73 3.08 1.40
CA LEU A 41 0.57 1.77 2.04
C LEU A 41 -0.05 0.73 1.11
N ASN A 42 -1.06 1.12 0.31
CA ASN A 42 -1.67 0.21 -0.66
C ASN A 42 -0.66 -0.22 -1.71
N GLN A 43 0.15 0.69 -2.25
CA GLN A 43 1.22 0.35 -3.19
C GLN A 43 2.25 -0.59 -2.56
N ALA A 44 2.67 -0.33 -1.33
CA ALA A 44 3.61 -1.20 -0.62
C ALA A 44 3.03 -2.63 -0.41
N ILE A 45 1.75 -2.74 -0.08
CA ILE A 45 1.06 -4.03 0.07
C ILE A 45 1.00 -4.76 -1.27
N TYR A 46 0.65 -4.09 -2.37
CA TYR A 46 0.59 -4.70 -3.70
C TYR A 46 1.95 -5.26 -4.14
N HIS A 47 3.00 -4.44 -4.06
CA HIS A 47 4.35 -4.89 -4.41
C HIS A 47 4.85 -6.03 -3.53
N TYR A 48 4.56 -5.99 -2.23
CA TYR A 48 4.95 -7.08 -1.34
C TYR A 48 4.14 -8.35 -1.62
N TYR A 49 2.86 -8.23 -1.94
CA TYR A 49 2.04 -9.38 -2.30
C TYR A 49 2.49 -10.03 -3.61
N ASP A 50 2.89 -9.25 -4.62
CA ASP A 50 3.47 -9.80 -5.85
C ASP A 50 4.75 -10.60 -5.56
N TYR A 51 5.63 -10.06 -4.70
CA TYR A 51 6.81 -10.81 -4.22
C TYR A 51 6.42 -12.10 -3.51
N VAL A 52 5.42 -12.07 -2.62
CA VAL A 52 4.93 -13.26 -1.90
C VAL A 52 4.38 -14.29 -2.89
N LYS A 53 3.61 -13.88 -3.90
CA LYS A 53 3.08 -14.79 -4.93
C LYS A 53 4.21 -15.48 -5.68
N GLU A 54 5.21 -14.73 -6.13
CA GLU A 54 6.38 -15.27 -6.82
C GLU A 54 7.16 -16.24 -5.91
N PHE A 55 7.47 -15.81 -4.69
CA PHE A 55 8.25 -16.59 -3.73
C PHE A 55 7.61 -17.93 -3.35
N TYR A 56 6.28 -17.95 -3.20
CA TYR A 56 5.53 -19.16 -2.84
C TYR A 56 4.94 -19.91 -4.05
N GLY A 57 5.18 -19.45 -5.28
CA GLY A 57 4.63 -20.06 -6.49
C GLY A 57 3.10 -20.01 -6.57
N ILE A 58 2.47 -19.00 -5.97
CA ILE A 58 1.02 -18.80 -6.03
C ILE A 58 0.69 -18.20 -7.40
N THR A 59 -0.08 -18.93 -8.19
CA THR A 59 -0.63 -18.44 -9.46
C THR A 59 -2.02 -17.88 -9.21
N ASP A 60 -2.31 -16.72 -9.78
CA ASP A 60 -3.65 -16.11 -9.70
C ASP A 60 -4.64 -17.09 -10.35
N THR A 61 -5.36 -17.84 -9.51
CA THR A 61 -6.51 -18.64 -9.95
C THR A 61 -7.62 -17.65 -10.23
N GLN A 62 -8.24 -17.72 -11.40
CA GLN A 62 -9.20 -16.73 -11.91
C GLN A 62 -10.50 -16.66 -11.09
N GLU A 63 -10.46 -16.11 -9.88
CA GLU A 63 -11.60 -15.70 -9.06
C GLU A 63 -11.07 -14.50 -8.26
N ASP A 64 -11.15 -13.27 -8.77
CA ASP A 64 -12.33 -12.44 -8.62
C ASP A 64 -12.30 -11.32 -9.68
N LYS A 65 -13.30 -11.32 -10.57
CA LYS A 65 -13.64 -10.20 -11.45
C LYS A 65 -14.94 -9.57 -10.98
#